data_AF-A0A353NHZ8-F1
#
_entry.id   AF-A0A353NHZ8-F1
#
_cell.length_a   1.000
_cell.length_b   1.000
_cell.length_c   1.000
_cell.angle_alpha   90.00
_cell.angle_beta   90.00
_cell.angle_gamma   90.00
#
_symmetry.space_group_name_H-M   'P 1'
#
loop_
_entity.id
_entity.type
_entity.pdbx_description
1 polymer ?
#
loop_
_entity_poly.entity_id
_entity_poly.type
_entity_poly.pdbx_seq_one_letter_code
_entity_poly.pdbx_strand_id
1 'polypeptide(L)'
;MPNSQYWADTYLEKKATPEQAIARIRSGQRVFIGSGCGEPQILIQKLVEKTNNFSGLEIVRLLGRETASLTAIADKTRDTNLNIRSIYLGSTKPFSIAKQRRFITPMNMSDVPNLFTTRKLPLNVALIQVSPADDFGWMSLGISVDVTMAAARSADFVIAQVNPRMPRVMGQSFIHVNDVDVIVEYEEELLSVPPSNVTSEAAISIGKHIAKLIEDGSTLQIGLDAASQATVQGLSDKNDLGVHSQFLTDDIMNLYAIGSINNKKKGLNEGKMVASMAIGSSNLYEFLNDNPAVDFHPSDYVNDPFIISQHKKMVSMNVAKTMDITGQVSAEATAATRFAGVSGIPDFVRGARRSPGGKSILMIFSTSETEDGPVSNIVPYLHDTVVVVPRADVHYVVSEYGAVNLFGKSIQERVIAMISIAHPDFREQLFEAAKERGFIGAERTLGEAAKAVYPVQLEEVLYINGEKVTIRPSKPVDDRRIQEHYYSLPKEDVLSRFFCQKTIFARAEMESRSHVDYVNDITLMAVVGEFGFGRVIGVAECMKLPDQNMAEVAFSISEEYKGKGIGSFFLKKLAAAARANGIAGLIAFTFPSNKAMINLFKTLPYKVKTQYEDGDLILTCRFNELAD
;
A
#
# COMPACT_ATOMS: atom_id res chain seq x y z
N MET A 1 -10.76 3.86 50.36
CA MET A 1 -10.35 5.15 49.77
C MET A 1 -8.95 5.43 50.28
N PRO A 2 -8.01 5.88 49.44
CA PRO A 2 -6.66 6.21 49.90
C PRO A 2 -6.74 7.27 51.01
N ASN A 3 -5.87 7.15 52.00
CA ASN A 3 -5.84 8.05 53.16
C ASN A 3 -5.16 9.39 52.85
N SER A 4 -4.51 9.51 51.68
CA SER A 4 -3.83 10.71 51.19
C SER A 4 -4.38 11.14 49.82
N GLN A 5 -4.46 12.46 49.58
CA GLN A 5 -4.75 13.04 48.26
C GLN A 5 -3.48 13.21 47.41
N TYR A 6 -2.30 12.93 47.97
CA TYR A 6 -1.02 13.10 47.28
C TYR A 6 -0.65 11.84 46.48
N TRP A 7 -0.24 12.04 45.23
CA TRP A 7 -0.03 10.93 44.28
C TRP A 7 1.13 10.02 44.69
N ALA A 8 2.20 10.55 45.31
CA ALA A 8 3.36 9.76 45.68
C ALA A 8 3.04 8.78 46.83
N ASP A 9 2.22 9.21 47.80
CA ASP A 9 1.72 8.32 48.85
C ASP A 9 0.82 7.25 48.25
N THR A 10 -0.09 7.66 47.37
CA THR A 10 -1.00 6.77 46.64
C THR A 10 -0.24 5.74 45.82
N TYR A 11 0.89 6.12 45.20
CA TYR A 11 1.77 5.22 44.47
C TYR A 11 2.31 4.10 45.38
N LEU A 12 2.83 4.47 46.55
CA LEU A 12 3.36 3.52 47.53
C LEU A 12 2.26 2.60 48.09
N GLU A 13 1.06 3.12 48.33
CA GLU A 13 -0.11 2.34 48.78
C GLU A 13 -0.57 1.31 47.73
N LYS A 14 -0.48 1.64 46.44
CA LYS A 14 -0.91 0.78 45.32
C LYS A 14 0.14 -0.25 44.91
N LYS A 15 1.38 -0.14 45.41
CA LYS A 15 2.48 -1.03 45.04
C LYS A 15 2.22 -2.46 45.51
N ALA A 16 2.41 -3.42 44.63
CA ALA A 16 2.24 -4.85 44.91
C ALA A 16 3.27 -5.69 44.15
N THR A 17 3.50 -6.92 44.60
CA THR A 17 4.24 -7.90 43.78
C THR A 17 3.37 -8.39 42.61
N PRO A 18 3.97 -8.91 41.52
CA PRO A 18 3.22 -9.51 40.41
C PRO A 18 2.19 -10.55 40.88
N GLU A 19 2.55 -11.42 41.84
CA GLU A 19 1.66 -12.45 42.37
C GLU A 19 0.47 -11.88 43.15
N GLN A 20 0.71 -10.82 43.94
CA GLN A 20 -0.32 -10.13 44.70
C GLN A 20 -1.28 -9.39 43.77
N ALA A 21 -0.77 -8.77 42.71
CA ALA A 21 -1.58 -8.10 41.70
C ALA A 21 -2.51 -9.08 40.99
N ILE A 22 -1.99 -10.20 40.45
CA ILE A 22 -2.81 -11.21 39.77
C ILE A 22 -3.81 -11.89 40.72
N ALA A 23 -3.50 -12.00 42.02
CA ALA A 23 -4.46 -12.53 42.99
C ALA A 23 -5.70 -11.65 43.21
N ARG A 24 -5.71 -10.40 42.70
CA ARG A 24 -6.88 -9.52 42.72
C ARG A 24 -7.92 -9.89 41.66
N ILE A 25 -7.52 -10.61 40.61
CA ILE A 25 -8.40 -11.08 39.54
C ILE A 25 -9.30 -12.20 40.10
N ARG A 26 -10.54 -12.27 39.62
CA ARG A 26 -11.55 -13.25 40.03
C ARG A 26 -12.04 -14.04 38.84
N SER A 27 -12.43 -15.29 39.08
CA SER A 27 -13.14 -16.13 38.11
C SER A 27 -14.35 -15.40 37.48
N GLY A 28 -14.62 -15.66 36.21
CA GLY A 28 -15.71 -15.04 35.46
C GLY A 28 -15.44 -13.64 34.91
N GLN A 29 -14.27 -13.04 35.19
CA GLN A 29 -13.94 -11.68 34.75
C GLN A 29 -13.42 -11.62 33.31
N ARG A 30 -13.71 -10.49 32.65
CA ARG A 30 -13.02 -10.08 31.42
C ARG A 30 -11.74 -9.34 31.75
N VAL A 31 -10.63 -9.86 31.25
CA VAL A 31 -9.28 -9.31 31.47
C VAL A 31 -8.73 -8.84 30.13
N PHE A 32 -8.55 -7.53 29.98
CA PHE A 32 -7.82 -6.97 28.85
C PHE A 32 -6.31 -7.06 29.07
N ILE A 33 -5.59 -7.40 28.00
CA ILE A 33 -4.13 -7.40 27.99
C ILE A 33 -3.64 -6.30 27.03
N GLY A 34 -2.71 -5.47 27.51
CA GLY A 34 -2.01 -4.45 26.74
C GLY A 34 -1.50 -4.99 25.40
N SER A 35 -1.67 -4.19 24.35
CA SER A 35 -1.50 -4.64 22.97
C SER A 35 -0.03 -4.70 22.51
N GLY A 36 0.19 -5.50 21.47
CA GLY A 36 1.39 -5.45 20.65
C GLY A 36 2.68 -5.68 21.45
N CYS A 37 3.62 -4.75 21.33
CA CYS A 37 4.90 -4.81 22.02
C CYS A 37 4.88 -4.21 23.43
N GLY A 38 3.83 -3.47 23.80
CA GLY A 38 3.61 -2.95 25.15
C GLY A 38 2.94 -3.95 26.11
N GLU A 39 2.89 -5.22 25.73
CA GLU A 39 2.35 -6.31 26.55
C GLU A 39 3.05 -6.40 27.92
N PRO A 40 2.34 -6.40 29.07
CA PRO A 40 2.95 -6.51 30.40
C PRO A 40 3.36 -7.96 30.70
N GLN A 41 4.58 -8.34 30.28
CA GLN A 41 5.02 -9.73 30.18
C GLN A 41 5.03 -10.45 31.54
N ILE A 42 5.58 -9.83 32.59
CA ILE A 42 5.59 -10.47 33.92
C ILE A 42 4.18 -10.71 34.46
N LEU A 43 3.23 -9.79 34.24
CA LEU A 43 1.85 -9.97 34.69
C LEU A 43 1.18 -11.16 33.98
N ILE A 44 1.43 -11.31 32.69
CA ILE A 44 0.88 -12.42 31.90
C ILE A 44 1.52 -13.74 32.28
N GLN A 45 2.83 -13.76 32.52
CA GLN A 45 3.52 -14.94 33.04
C GLN A 45 2.86 -15.40 34.35
N LYS A 46 2.60 -14.46 35.28
CA LYS A 46 1.95 -14.79 36.56
C LYS A 46 0.48 -15.17 36.43
N LEU A 47 -0.25 -14.59 35.47
CA LEU A 47 -1.61 -15.02 35.14
C LEU A 47 -1.63 -16.48 34.65
N VAL A 48 -0.68 -16.85 33.81
CA VAL A 48 -0.52 -18.21 33.27
C VAL A 48 -0.16 -19.21 34.38
N GLU A 49 0.80 -18.86 35.24
CA GLU A 49 1.17 -19.68 36.41
C GLU A 49 -0.04 -19.95 37.33
N LYS A 50 -0.95 -18.98 37.46
CA LYS A 50 -2.15 -19.08 38.31
C LYS A 50 -3.41 -19.52 37.57
N THR A 51 -3.34 -19.89 36.29
CA THR A 51 -4.56 -20.18 35.50
C THR A 51 -5.40 -21.32 36.06
N ASN A 52 -4.79 -22.29 36.75
CA ASN A 52 -5.52 -23.38 37.42
C ASN A 52 -6.41 -22.90 38.58
N ASN A 53 -6.20 -21.68 39.08
CA ASN A 53 -6.98 -21.11 40.18
C ASN A 53 -8.19 -20.31 39.69
N PHE A 54 -8.35 -20.15 38.38
CA PHE A 54 -9.45 -19.41 37.78
C PHE A 54 -10.40 -20.34 37.03
N SER A 55 -11.65 -19.92 36.96
CA SER A 55 -12.67 -20.51 36.10
C SER A 55 -13.39 -19.42 35.31
N GLY A 56 -13.58 -19.63 34.00
CA GLY A 56 -14.35 -18.76 33.13
C GLY A 56 -13.79 -17.35 32.94
N LEU A 57 -12.47 -17.14 33.00
CA LEU A 57 -11.91 -15.85 32.55
C LEU A 57 -12.15 -15.68 31.04
N GLU A 58 -12.36 -14.45 30.59
CA GLU A 58 -12.32 -14.13 29.16
C GLU A 58 -11.21 -13.11 28.92
N ILE A 59 -10.16 -13.54 28.23
CA ILE A 59 -9.02 -12.68 27.88
C ILE A 59 -9.36 -11.90 26.61
N VAL A 60 -9.38 -10.57 26.72
CA VAL A 60 -9.64 -9.66 25.59
C VAL A 60 -8.33 -9.05 25.14
N ARG A 61 -8.00 -9.13 23.84
CA ARG A 61 -6.77 -8.57 23.27
C ARG A 61 -6.88 -8.26 21.79
N LEU A 62 -5.91 -7.54 21.25
CA LEU A 62 -5.62 -7.58 19.81
C LEU A 62 -4.91 -8.89 19.47
N LEU A 63 -5.11 -9.43 18.27
CA LEU A 63 -4.32 -10.58 17.83
C LEU A 63 -2.84 -10.21 17.78
N GLY A 64 -2.01 -11.07 18.38
CA GLY A 64 -0.57 -10.87 18.49
C GLY A 64 0.14 -12.19 18.81
N ARG A 65 1.46 -12.22 18.60
CA ARG A 65 2.29 -13.34 19.08
C ARG A 65 2.32 -13.32 20.60
N GLU A 66 1.75 -14.36 21.21
CA GLU A 66 1.74 -14.53 22.66
C GLU A 66 3.16 -14.74 23.19
N THR A 67 3.50 -14.10 24.31
CA THR A 67 4.71 -14.43 25.09
C THR A 67 4.51 -15.67 25.95
N ALA A 68 3.26 -15.92 26.37
CA ALA A 68 2.84 -17.10 27.11
C ALA A 68 1.57 -17.70 26.51
N SER A 69 1.47 -19.03 26.53
CA SER A 69 0.52 -19.81 25.73
C SER A 69 -0.94 -19.79 26.22
N LEU A 70 -1.53 -18.62 26.41
CA LEU A 70 -2.92 -18.45 26.84
C LEU A 70 -3.89 -19.21 25.93
N THR A 71 -3.70 -19.13 24.61
CA THR A 71 -4.52 -19.88 23.64
C THR A 71 -4.40 -21.40 23.85
N ALA A 72 -3.19 -21.90 24.08
CA ALA A 72 -2.98 -23.33 24.32
C ALA A 72 -3.63 -23.79 25.64
N ILE A 73 -3.70 -22.91 26.64
CA ILE A 73 -4.38 -23.20 27.91
C ILE A 73 -5.91 -23.22 27.71
N ALA A 74 -6.47 -22.29 26.93
CA ALA A 74 -7.87 -22.30 26.56
C ALA A 74 -8.27 -23.64 25.89
N ASP A 75 -7.47 -24.07 24.91
CA ASP A 75 -7.69 -25.36 24.22
C ASP A 75 -7.56 -26.56 25.18
N LYS A 76 -6.49 -26.61 25.99
CA LYS A 76 -6.25 -27.72 26.93
C LYS A 76 -7.37 -27.85 27.97
N THR A 77 -7.89 -26.71 28.45
CA THR A 77 -8.93 -26.67 29.48
C THR A 77 -10.34 -26.64 28.91
N ARG A 78 -10.50 -26.68 27.57
CA ARG A 78 -11.79 -26.55 26.88
C ARG A 78 -12.58 -25.35 27.39
N ASP A 79 -11.87 -24.22 27.51
CA ASP A 79 -12.38 -22.93 27.96
C ASP A 79 -12.90 -22.90 29.42
N THR A 80 -12.65 -23.94 30.21
CA THR A 80 -13.10 -24.03 31.62
C THR A 80 -12.40 -22.99 32.50
N ASN A 81 -11.11 -22.79 32.29
CA ASN A 81 -10.29 -21.88 33.09
C ASN A 81 -10.31 -20.48 32.50
N LEU A 82 -10.05 -20.39 31.19
CA LEU A 82 -10.09 -19.16 30.43
C LEU A 82 -10.52 -19.42 28.98
N ASN A 83 -11.15 -18.40 28.38
CA ASN A 83 -11.43 -18.27 26.95
C ASN A 83 -10.67 -17.05 26.38
N ILE A 84 -10.48 -17.00 25.06
CA ILE A 84 -9.82 -15.89 24.38
C ILE A 84 -10.81 -15.17 23.46
N ARG A 85 -10.71 -13.83 23.45
CA ARG A 85 -11.32 -12.93 22.47
C ARG A 85 -10.24 -12.07 21.84
N SER A 86 -9.82 -12.42 20.63
CA SER A 86 -8.80 -11.70 19.86
C SER A 86 -9.46 -10.86 18.76
N ILE A 87 -9.27 -9.55 18.82
CA ILE A 87 -9.73 -8.63 17.78
C ILE A 87 -8.82 -8.74 16.56
N TYR A 88 -9.39 -9.11 15.41
CA TYR A 88 -8.67 -9.33 14.15
C TYR A 88 -9.62 -9.40 12.96
N LEU A 89 -9.24 -8.82 11.81
CA LEU A 89 -10.10 -8.75 10.62
C LEU A 89 -9.63 -9.61 9.43
N GLY A 90 -8.45 -10.24 9.50
CA GLY A 90 -7.92 -11.04 8.39
C GLY A 90 -8.61 -12.39 8.20
N SER A 91 -8.21 -13.13 7.16
CA SER A 91 -8.95 -14.33 6.73
C SER A 91 -8.75 -15.57 7.58
N THR A 92 -7.72 -15.59 8.45
CA THR A 92 -7.39 -16.73 9.32
C THR A 92 -7.08 -18.03 8.57
N LYS A 93 -6.66 -17.93 7.30
CA LYS A 93 -6.28 -19.10 6.50
C LYS A 93 -4.93 -19.71 6.88
N PRO A 94 -3.86 -18.93 7.13
CA PRO A 94 -2.57 -19.47 7.48
C PRO A 94 -2.65 -20.42 8.69
N PHE A 95 -1.94 -21.55 8.62
CA PHE A 95 -1.96 -22.57 9.68
C PHE A 95 -1.63 -22.02 11.07
N SER A 96 -0.77 -21.01 11.13
CA SER A 96 -0.37 -20.31 12.37
C SER A 96 -1.53 -19.66 13.12
N ILE A 97 -2.59 -19.23 12.41
CA ILE A 97 -3.74 -18.54 13.00
C ILE A 97 -5.06 -19.30 12.80
N ALA A 98 -5.11 -20.30 11.92
CA ALA A 98 -6.31 -21.08 11.63
C ALA A 98 -6.90 -21.78 12.87
N LYS A 99 -6.04 -22.25 13.79
CA LYS A 99 -6.48 -22.87 15.05
C LYS A 99 -7.17 -21.88 15.99
N GLN A 100 -6.92 -20.58 15.82
CA GLN A 100 -7.47 -19.52 16.67
C GLN A 100 -8.83 -19.00 16.19
N ARG A 101 -9.38 -19.53 15.08
CA ARG A 101 -10.64 -19.05 14.45
C ARG A 101 -11.78 -18.85 15.43
N ARG A 102 -11.95 -19.78 16.38
CA ARG A 102 -13.02 -19.73 17.40
C ARG A 102 -12.90 -18.55 18.36
N PHE A 103 -11.74 -17.92 18.44
CA PHE A 103 -11.44 -16.80 19.34
C PHE A 103 -11.46 -15.44 18.63
N ILE A 104 -11.68 -15.40 17.31
CA ILE A 104 -11.60 -14.17 16.53
C ILE A 104 -12.87 -13.34 16.66
N THR A 105 -12.72 -12.07 17.01
CA THR A 105 -13.75 -11.03 16.90
C THR A 105 -13.38 -10.08 15.76
N PRO A 106 -14.10 -10.14 14.62
CA PRO A 106 -13.83 -9.27 13.49
C PRO A 106 -14.27 -7.84 13.78
N MET A 107 -13.33 -6.90 13.69
CA MET A 107 -13.61 -5.47 13.90
C MET A 107 -12.56 -4.58 13.25
N ASN A 108 -12.99 -3.39 12.83
CA ASN A 108 -12.06 -2.32 12.47
C ASN A 108 -11.40 -1.78 13.73
N MET A 109 -10.19 -1.25 13.59
CA MET A 109 -9.42 -0.74 14.72
C MET A 109 -10.07 0.51 15.34
N SER A 110 -10.63 1.38 14.50
CA SER A 110 -11.33 2.61 14.92
C SER A 110 -12.54 2.37 15.84
N ASP A 111 -13.20 1.21 15.71
CA ASP A 111 -14.41 0.88 16.48
C ASP A 111 -14.10 0.31 17.88
N VAL A 112 -12.87 -0.17 18.12
CA VAL A 112 -12.50 -0.89 19.36
C VAL A 112 -12.62 -0.01 20.60
N PRO A 113 -12.11 1.24 20.62
CA PRO A 113 -12.27 2.10 21.78
C PRO A 113 -13.74 2.35 22.16
N ASN A 114 -14.62 2.52 21.17
CA ASN A 114 -16.05 2.73 21.40
C ASN A 114 -16.70 1.49 22.04
N LEU A 115 -16.33 0.28 21.60
CA LEU A 115 -16.81 -0.97 22.20
C LEU A 115 -16.53 -1.04 23.70
N PHE A 116 -15.34 -0.61 24.12
CA PHE A 116 -14.91 -0.61 25.52
C PHE A 116 -15.54 0.55 26.31
N THR A 117 -15.42 1.78 25.83
CA THR A 117 -15.87 2.99 26.53
C THR A 117 -17.38 3.07 26.70
N THR A 118 -18.16 2.55 25.75
CA THR A 118 -19.63 2.43 25.89
C THR A 118 -20.07 1.20 26.67
N ARG A 119 -19.12 0.41 27.19
CA ARG A 119 -19.34 -0.81 27.98
C ARG A 119 -20.22 -1.85 27.27
N LYS A 120 -20.28 -1.82 25.93
CA LYS A 120 -20.91 -2.88 25.12
C LYS A 120 -20.14 -4.20 25.26
N LEU A 121 -18.82 -4.11 25.45
CA LEU A 121 -18.00 -5.18 26.01
C LEU A 121 -17.34 -4.66 27.29
N PRO A 122 -17.96 -4.84 28.48
CA PRO A 122 -17.41 -4.31 29.71
C PRO A 122 -16.17 -5.10 30.12
N LEU A 123 -15.07 -4.40 30.35
CA LEU A 123 -13.82 -4.94 30.85
C LEU A 123 -13.81 -4.85 32.39
N ASN A 124 -13.45 -5.94 33.06
CA ASN A 124 -13.36 -5.94 34.52
C ASN A 124 -11.96 -5.60 34.99
N VAL A 125 -10.95 -6.11 34.30
CA VAL A 125 -9.54 -5.85 34.61
C VAL A 125 -8.81 -5.45 33.35
N ALA A 126 -7.96 -4.41 33.41
CA ALA A 126 -6.98 -4.11 32.38
C ALA A 126 -5.57 -4.30 32.92
N LEU A 127 -4.79 -5.13 32.24
CA LEU A 127 -3.35 -5.30 32.48
C LEU A 127 -2.61 -4.43 31.47
N ILE A 128 -1.91 -3.40 31.94
CA ILE A 128 -1.17 -2.46 31.10
C ILE A 128 0.29 -2.37 31.52
N GLN A 129 1.14 -1.89 30.62
CA GLN A 129 2.53 -1.55 30.92
C GLN A 129 2.74 -0.06 30.69
N VAL A 130 3.52 0.57 31.57
CA VAL A 130 3.75 2.01 31.58
C VAL A 130 5.19 2.36 31.93
N SER A 131 5.63 3.57 31.58
CA SER A 131 6.86 4.18 32.08
C SER A 131 6.75 4.49 33.58
N PRO A 132 7.88 4.78 34.25
CA PRO A 132 7.86 5.40 35.57
C PRO A 132 7.03 6.70 35.58
N ALA A 133 6.46 7.01 36.75
CA ALA A 133 5.77 8.26 36.97
C ALA A 133 6.78 9.42 36.97
N ASP A 134 6.41 10.55 36.35
CA ASP A 134 7.16 11.79 36.46
C ASP A 134 6.91 12.51 37.79
N ASP A 135 7.52 13.69 37.97
CA ASP A 135 7.41 14.52 39.18
C ASP A 135 5.96 14.95 39.51
N PHE A 136 5.03 14.75 38.57
CA PHE A 136 3.63 15.11 38.70
C PHE A 136 2.69 13.89 38.74
N GLY A 137 3.24 12.67 38.85
CA GLY A 137 2.45 11.45 38.95
C GLY A 137 1.93 10.92 37.62
N TRP A 138 2.41 11.45 36.48
CA TRP A 138 2.02 10.95 35.16
C TRP A 138 2.95 9.83 34.69
N MET A 139 2.35 8.71 34.32
CA MET A 139 3.00 7.60 33.63
C MET A 139 2.59 7.61 32.16
N SER A 140 3.38 7.02 31.28
CA SER A 140 3.08 6.91 29.85
C SER A 140 2.85 5.44 29.47
N LEU A 141 1.80 5.15 28.70
CA LEU A 141 1.59 3.84 28.04
C LEU A 141 2.68 3.50 27.01
N GLY A 142 3.50 4.50 26.65
CA GLY A 142 4.67 4.35 25.82
C GLY A 142 4.33 3.87 24.42
N ILE A 143 4.83 2.68 24.05
CA ILE A 143 4.76 2.17 22.69
C ILE A 143 3.39 1.60 22.29
N SER A 144 2.44 1.46 23.22
CA SER A 144 1.10 0.89 22.95
C SER A 144 -0.01 1.75 23.55
N VAL A 145 -0.40 2.83 22.86
CA VAL A 145 -1.53 3.70 23.29
C VAL A 145 -2.85 3.17 22.74
N ASP A 146 -2.93 3.03 21.40
CA ASP A 146 -3.97 2.37 20.62
C ASP A 146 -5.35 2.18 21.31
N VAL A 147 -5.78 0.94 21.47
CA VAL A 147 -6.99 0.55 22.19
C VAL A 147 -6.71 0.37 23.69
N THR A 148 -5.42 0.29 24.06
CA THR A 148 -4.96 0.13 25.45
C THR A 148 -5.41 1.29 26.32
N MET A 149 -5.37 2.53 25.82
CA MET A 149 -5.86 3.71 26.53
C MET A 149 -7.37 3.60 26.81
N ALA A 150 -8.16 3.19 25.83
CA ALA A 150 -9.59 3.02 26.00
C ALA A 150 -9.93 1.89 26.97
N ALA A 151 -9.16 0.79 26.94
CA ALA A 151 -9.30 -0.32 27.88
C ALA A 151 -8.97 0.10 29.31
N ALA A 152 -7.85 0.80 29.53
CA ALA A 152 -7.45 1.30 30.83
C ALA A 152 -8.50 2.26 31.43
N ARG A 153 -9.04 3.18 30.62
CA ARG A 153 -10.05 4.16 31.07
C ARG A 153 -11.43 3.57 31.36
N SER A 154 -11.75 2.38 30.82
CA SER A 154 -13.10 1.79 30.92
C SER A 154 -13.18 0.53 31.77
N ALA A 155 -12.04 -0.06 32.14
CA ALA A 155 -11.99 -1.20 33.02
C ALA A 155 -12.44 -0.83 34.45
N ASP A 156 -13.08 -1.77 35.15
CA ASP A 156 -13.43 -1.58 36.57
C ASP A 156 -12.19 -1.57 37.48
N PHE A 157 -11.08 -2.15 37.02
CA PHE A 157 -9.85 -2.31 37.77
C PHE A 157 -8.63 -2.31 36.84
N VAL A 158 -7.59 -1.54 37.16
CA VAL A 158 -6.39 -1.40 36.32
C VAL A 158 -5.14 -1.82 37.09
N ILE A 159 -4.39 -2.76 36.53
CA ILE A 159 -3.09 -3.20 37.04
C ILE A 159 -2.03 -2.70 36.07
N ALA A 160 -1.19 -1.79 36.54
CA ALA A 160 -0.12 -1.18 35.77
C ALA A 160 1.24 -1.78 36.15
N GLN A 161 1.90 -2.40 35.18
CA GLN A 161 3.31 -2.76 35.27
C GLN A 161 4.16 -1.53 34.93
N VAL A 162 4.90 -1.00 35.90
CA VAL A 162 5.87 0.08 35.70
C VAL A 162 7.20 -0.53 35.27
N ASN A 163 7.61 -0.24 34.04
CA ASN A 163 8.88 -0.69 33.48
C ASN A 163 9.73 0.54 33.10
N PRO A 164 10.91 0.74 33.75
CA PRO A 164 11.84 1.82 33.39
C PRO A 164 12.32 1.82 31.93
N ARG A 165 12.20 0.68 31.22
CA ARG A 165 12.53 0.56 29.79
C ARG A 165 11.41 1.04 28.87
N MET A 166 10.18 1.24 29.38
CA MET A 166 9.06 1.77 28.60
C MET A 166 9.29 3.26 28.31
N PRO A 167 9.39 3.69 27.03
CA PRO A 167 9.63 5.09 26.71
C PRO A 167 8.46 5.97 27.15
N ARG A 168 8.78 7.17 27.62
CA ARG A 168 7.82 8.23 27.88
C ARG A 168 7.47 8.93 26.57
N VAL A 169 6.55 8.34 25.82
CA VAL A 169 6.09 8.86 24.52
C VAL A 169 5.08 9.97 24.76
N MET A 170 5.18 11.08 24.02
CA MET A 170 4.29 12.24 24.16
C MET A 170 2.91 12.00 23.52
N GLY A 171 2.00 12.98 23.64
CA GLY A 171 0.66 12.95 23.07
C GLY A 171 -0.41 12.56 24.10
N GLN A 172 -1.44 11.85 23.66
CA GLN A 172 -2.51 11.30 24.50
C GLN A 172 -2.17 9.88 25.01
N SER A 173 -0.93 9.71 25.47
CA SER A 173 -0.34 8.46 25.96
C SER A 173 -0.34 8.36 27.49
N PHE A 174 -0.57 9.48 28.19
CA PHE A 174 -0.39 9.57 29.64
C PHE A 174 -1.60 9.05 30.43
N ILE A 175 -1.30 8.38 31.53
CA ILE A 175 -2.24 7.92 32.57
C ILE A 175 -1.69 8.29 33.95
N HIS A 176 -2.51 8.84 34.82
CA HIS A 176 -2.05 9.29 36.14
C HIS A 176 -2.06 8.14 37.14
N VAL A 177 -1.18 8.18 38.14
CA VAL A 177 -1.14 7.20 39.25
C VAL A 177 -2.49 7.03 39.95
N ASN A 178 -3.33 8.07 39.94
CA ASN A 178 -4.67 8.03 40.54
C ASN A 178 -5.67 7.20 39.71
N ASP A 179 -5.42 7.02 38.42
CA ASP A 179 -6.30 6.31 37.49
C ASP A 179 -5.99 4.81 37.37
N VAL A 180 -5.02 4.31 38.15
CA VAL A 180 -4.69 2.88 38.23
C VAL A 180 -4.94 2.33 39.64
N ASP A 181 -5.24 1.05 39.79
CA ASP A 181 -5.57 0.47 41.09
C ASP A 181 -4.40 -0.26 41.75
N VAL A 182 -3.55 -0.89 40.96
CA VAL A 182 -2.37 -1.64 41.44
C VAL A 182 -1.17 -1.30 40.58
N ILE A 183 -0.02 -1.11 41.23
CA ILE A 183 1.25 -0.81 40.58
C ILE A 183 2.23 -1.95 40.86
N VAL A 184 2.83 -2.48 39.79
CA VAL A 184 3.84 -3.53 39.85
C VAL A 184 5.11 -2.99 39.18
N GLU A 185 6.14 -2.71 39.96
CA GLU A 185 7.44 -2.33 39.39
C GLU A 185 8.18 -3.58 38.94
N TYR A 186 8.53 -3.64 37.67
CA TYR A 186 9.31 -4.73 37.11
C TYR A 186 10.06 -4.26 35.85
N GLU A 187 11.39 -4.27 35.93
CA GLU A 187 12.25 -3.96 34.79
C GLU A 187 12.46 -5.20 33.93
N GLU A 188 12.10 -5.09 32.65
CA GLU A 188 12.36 -6.12 31.65
C GLU A 188 12.51 -5.50 30.25
N GLU A 189 13.18 -6.20 29.34
CA GLU A 189 13.28 -5.75 27.96
C GLU A 189 11.91 -5.73 27.28
N LEU A 190 11.62 -4.66 26.55
CA LEU A 190 10.40 -4.57 25.76
C LEU A 190 10.44 -5.58 24.61
N LEU A 191 9.27 -6.10 24.25
CA LEU A 191 9.14 -6.87 23.03
C LEU A 191 9.53 -6.02 21.83
N SER A 192 10.48 -6.50 21.04
CA SER A 192 10.95 -5.82 19.84
C SER A 192 10.80 -6.71 18.61
N VAL A 193 10.78 -6.07 17.45
CA VAL A 193 10.81 -6.72 16.14
C VAL A 193 12.04 -6.17 15.43
N PRO A 194 13.06 -7.00 15.16
CA PRO A 194 14.23 -6.54 14.44
C PRO A 194 13.82 -6.12 13.02
N PRO A 195 14.46 -5.10 12.43
CA PRO A 195 14.19 -4.69 11.07
C PRO A 195 14.44 -5.86 10.11
N SER A 196 13.54 -6.02 9.13
CA SER A 196 13.72 -7.03 8.09
C SER A 196 14.80 -6.57 7.12
N ASN A 197 15.89 -7.34 7.02
CA ASN A 197 16.94 -7.14 6.02
C ASN A 197 16.64 -7.84 4.68
N VAL A 198 15.44 -8.42 4.54
CA VAL A 198 15.07 -9.18 3.34
C VAL A 198 14.54 -8.22 2.27
N THR A 199 15.38 -7.91 1.30
CA THR A 199 14.99 -7.21 0.07
C THR A 199 14.87 -8.22 -1.08
N SER A 200 13.66 -8.37 -1.64
CA SER A 200 13.46 -9.07 -2.91
C SER A 200 13.43 -8.08 -4.07
N GLU A 201 13.78 -8.53 -5.27
CA GLU A 201 13.65 -7.71 -6.50
C GLU A 201 12.21 -7.24 -6.71
N ALA A 202 11.23 -8.09 -6.39
CA ALA A 202 9.82 -7.74 -6.44
C ALA A 202 9.49 -6.56 -5.51
N ALA A 203 10.00 -6.57 -4.27
CA ALA A 203 9.78 -5.47 -3.32
C ALA A 203 10.41 -4.16 -3.83
N ILE A 204 11.62 -4.22 -4.40
CA ILE A 204 12.30 -3.06 -4.99
C ILE A 204 11.49 -2.48 -6.15
N SER A 205 10.97 -3.33 -7.04
CA SER A 205 10.12 -2.90 -8.15
C SER A 205 8.82 -2.26 -7.67
N ILE A 206 8.15 -2.83 -6.67
CA ILE A 206 6.98 -2.23 -6.01
C ILE A 206 7.32 -0.84 -5.45
N GLY A 207 8.44 -0.71 -4.73
CA GLY A 207 8.91 0.56 -4.17
C GLY A 207 9.11 1.64 -5.25
N LYS A 208 9.72 1.29 -6.39
CA LYS A 208 9.89 2.19 -7.55
C LYS A 208 8.55 2.65 -8.14
N HIS A 209 7.56 1.77 -8.23
CA HIS A 209 6.23 2.14 -8.72
C HIS A 209 5.51 3.07 -7.74
N ILE A 210 5.63 2.83 -6.44
CA ILE A 210 5.01 3.65 -5.39
C ILE A 210 5.62 5.05 -5.33
N ALA A 211 6.95 5.16 -5.43
CA ALA A 211 7.67 6.44 -5.40
C ALA A 211 7.16 7.44 -6.47
N LYS A 212 6.64 6.94 -7.60
CA LYS A 212 6.06 7.76 -8.66
C LYS A 212 4.65 8.29 -8.35
N LEU A 213 3.92 7.62 -7.46
CA LEU A 213 2.56 7.99 -7.04
C LEU A 213 2.56 8.97 -5.86
N ILE A 214 3.63 8.97 -5.07
CA ILE A 214 3.79 9.81 -3.88
C ILE A 214 4.45 11.14 -4.26
N GLU A 215 3.86 12.23 -3.80
CA GLU A 215 4.31 13.59 -4.07
C GLU A 215 4.96 14.19 -2.83
N ASP A 216 5.81 15.19 -3.02
CA ASP A 216 6.31 16.01 -1.91
C ASP A 216 5.14 16.65 -1.16
N GLY A 217 5.29 16.74 0.16
CA GLY A 217 4.23 17.21 1.05
C GLY A 217 3.12 16.18 1.36
N SER A 218 3.22 14.93 0.89
CA SER A 218 2.26 13.87 1.25
C SER A 218 2.33 13.50 2.73
N THR A 219 1.16 13.22 3.32
CA THR A 219 1.05 12.63 4.66
C THR A 219 0.94 11.12 4.52
N LEU A 220 1.75 10.35 5.25
CA LEU A 220 1.89 8.91 5.04
C LEU A 220 1.31 8.11 6.20
N GLN A 221 0.61 7.03 5.85
CA GLN A 221 0.45 5.83 6.66
C GLN A 221 1.15 4.68 5.95
N ILE A 222 1.99 3.95 6.69
CA ILE A 222 2.69 2.76 6.20
C ILE A 222 2.27 1.59 7.09
N GLY A 223 1.64 0.57 6.50
CA GLY A 223 1.28 -0.66 7.20
C GLY A 223 2.52 -1.46 7.59
N LEU A 224 2.41 -2.34 8.59
CA LEU A 224 3.55 -3.12 9.06
C LEU A 224 4.17 -4.00 7.96
N ASP A 225 3.35 -4.68 7.16
CA ASP A 225 3.85 -5.50 6.04
C ASP A 225 4.32 -4.66 4.83
N ALA A 226 3.95 -3.36 4.78
CA ALA A 226 4.37 -2.41 3.74
C ALA A 226 5.74 -1.77 4.02
N ALA A 227 6.13 -1.77 5.30
CA ALA A 227 7.41 -1.29 5.79
C ALA A 227 8.50 -2.28 5.35
N SER A 228 9.06 -2.03 4.18
CA SER A 228 10.24 -2.71 3.67
C SER A 228 11.27 -1.65 3.28
N GLN A 229 12.55 -2.05 3.29
CA GLN A 229 13.66 -1.21 2.83
C GLN A 229 13.42 -0.59 1.44
N ALA A 230 12.65 -1.26 0.56
CA ALA A 230 12.30 -0.73 -0.75
C ALA A 230 11.39 0.52 -0.68
N THR A 231 10.48 0.59 0.30
CA THR A 231 9.64 1.78 0.54
C THR A 231 10.51 2.94 1.02
N VAL A 232 11.47 2.69 1.92
CA VAL A 232 12.41 3.72 2.40
C VAL A 232 13.26 4.26 1.25
N GLN A 233 13.85 3.40 0.43
CA GLN A 233 14.60 3.82 -0.76
C GLN A 233 13.74 4.63 -1.75
N GLY A 234 12.50 4.23 -1.98
CA GLY A 234 11.60 4.95 -2.89
C GLY A 234 11.18 6.33 -2.37
N LEU A 235 11.31 6.57 -1.05
CA LEU A 235 10.87 7.79 -0.39
C LEU A 235 12.00 8.69 0.09
N SER A 236 13.26 8.23 0.06
CA SER A 236 14.40 9.00 0.55
C SER A 236 14.60 10.32 -0.18
N ASP A 237 14.27 10.36 -1.47
CA ASP A 237 14.45 11.54 -2.32
C ASP A 237 13.25 12.50 -2.27
N LYS A 238 12.23 12.18 -1.46
CA LYS A 238 11.04 13.02 -1.28
C LYS A 238 11.26 14.06 -0.18
N ASN A 239 10.53 15.16 -0.29
CA ASN A 239 10.64 16.30 0.62
C ASN A 239 9.31 16.62 1.31
N ASP A 240 9.43 17.14 2.54
CA ASP A 240 8.32 17.61 3.35
C ASP A 240 7.23 16.57 3.62
N LEU A 241 7.60 15.29 3.69
CA LEU A 241 6.65 14.24 4.03
C LEU A 241 6.15 14.40 5.48
N GLY A 242 4.91 13.96 5.71
CA GLY A 242 4.32 13.88 7.04
C GLY A 242 3.90 12.46 7.41
N VAL A 243 3.61 12.24 8.70
CA VAL A 243 3.22 10.94 9.25
C VAL A 243 1.94 11.08 10.08
N HIS A 244 0.93 10.31 9.69
CA HIS A 244 -0.26 9.99 10.48
C HIS A 244 -0.56 8.52 10.22
N SER A 245 -0.07 7.63 11.08
CA SER A 245 -0.01 6.19 10.81
C SER A 245 -0.45 5.40 12.03
N GLN A 246 -1.06 4.21 11.88
CA GLN A 246 -1.32 3.36 13.05
C GLN A 246 -0.01 2.99 13.78
N PHE A 247 1.03 2.69 13.00
CA PHE A 247 2.32 2.24 13.52
C PHE A 247 3.41 3.24 13.18
N LEU A 248 4.28 3.52 14.15
CA LEU A 248 5.62 4.06 13.91
C LEU A 248 6.62 2.90 13.87
N THR A 249 7.49 2.88 12.88
CA THR A 249 8.44 1.80 12.59
C THR A 249 9.85 2.36 12.38
N ASP A 250 10.87 1.49 12.38
CA ASP A 250 12.25 1.86 12.07
C ASP A 250 12.39 2.57 10.71
N ASP A 251 11.59 2.19 9.71
CA ASP A 251 11.58 2.83 8.39
C ASP A 251 11.17 4.30 8.46
N ILE A 252 10.14 4.62 9.25
CA ILE A 252 9.68 5.99 9.47
C ILE A 252 10.73 6.78 10.25
N MET A 253 11.34 6.17 11.28
CA MET A 253 12.45 6.78 12.02
C MET A 253 13.62 7.13 11.09
N ASN A 254 14.00 6.22 10.19
CA ASN A 254 15.10 6.46 9.24
C ASN A 254 14.77 7.56 8.23
N LEU A 255 13.56 7.58 7.67
CA LEU A 255 13.10 8.64 6.77
C LEU A 255 13.02 10.02 7.46
N TYR A 256 12.72 10.05 8.76
CA TYR A 256 12.78 11.25 9.57
C TYR A 256 14.24 11.70 9.80
N ALA A 257 15.13 10.77 10.14
CA ALA A 257 16.54 11.07 10.41
C ALA A 257 17.28 11.67 9.20
N ILE A 258 16.92 11.26 7.97
CA ILE A 258 17.49 11.83 6.74
C ILE A 258 16.78 13.11 6.26
N GLY A 259 15.72 13.55 6.95
CA GLY A 259 15.02 14.80 6.68
C GLY A 259 13.90 14.74 5.62
N SER A 260 13.64 13.58 5.02
CA SER A 260 12.52 13.40 4.09
C SER A 260 11.17 13.64 4.76
N ILE A 261 11.04 13.21 6.03
CA ILE A 261 9.88 13.48 6.89
C ILE A 261 10.17 14.67 7.80
N ASN A 262 9.29 15.67 7.77
CA ASN A 262 9.33 16.81 8.69
C ASN A 262 7.95 17.25 9.21
N ASN A 263 6.86 16.65 8.70
CA ASN A 263 5.49 16.88 9.13
C ASN A 263 4.95 18.31 8.94
N LYS A 264 5.63 19.18 8.19
CA LYS A 264 5.25 20.60 8.04
C LYS A 264 4.04 20.85 7.13
N LYS A 265 3.67 19.88 6.27
CA LYS A 265 2.63 20.05 5.24
C LYS A 265 1.38 19.19 5.48
N LYS A 266 1.25 18.60 6.68
CA LYS A 266 0.16 17.66 6.99
C LYS A 266 -1.23 18.29 6.97
N GLY A 267 -1.35 19.60 7.21
CA GLY A 267 -2.64 20.30 7.40
C GLY A 267 -3.27 20.08 8.78
N LEU A 268 -3.11 18.90 9.38
CA LEU A 268 -3.51 18.57 10.74
C LEU A 268 -2.32 17.96 11.50
N ASN A 269 -2.15 18.31 12.77
CA ASN A 269 -1.02 17.89 13.62
C ASN A 269 0.34 18.14 12.97
N GLU A 270 0.54 19.36 12.47
CA GLU A 270 1.77 19.77 11.79
C GLU A 270 2.97 19.77 12.76
N GLY A 271 4.15 19.43 12.24
CA GLY A 271 5.37 19.29 13.02
C GLY A 271 5.48 18.00 13.85
N LYS A 272 4.42 17.19 13.91
CA LYS A 272 4.36 15.97 14.72
C LYS A 272 4.23 14.71 13.87
N MET A 273 5.03 13.68 14.16
CA MET A 273 4.76 12.31 13.75
C MET A 273 3.67 11.75 14.66
N VAL A 274 2.51 11.46 14.08
CA VAL A 274 1.34 10.97 14.83
C VAL A 274 1.19 9.48 14.59
N ALA A 275 1.10 8.71 15.67
CA ALA A 275 0.76 7.30 15.60
C ALA A 275 -0.06 6.80 16.80
N SER A 276 -0.52 5.54 16.78
CA SER A 276 -1.18 4.94 17.94
C SER A 276 -0.32 3.95 18.70
N MET A 277 0.69 3.39 18.04
CA MET A 277 1.64 2.47 18.65
C MET A 277 2.95 2.40 17.85
N ALA A 278 3.99 1.79 18.43
CA ALA A 278 5.25 1.48 17.78
C ALA A 278 5.52 -0.02 17.76
N ILE A 279 6.07 -0.50 16.66
CA ILE A 279 6.58 -1.87 16.51
C ILE A 279 7.89 -1.77 15.75
N GLY A 280 8.98 -2.19 16.38
CA GLY A 280 10.31 -2.10 15.79
C GLY A 280 11.42 -2.48 16.75
N SER A 281 12.63 -1.99 16.47
CA SER A 281 13.83 -2.26 17.27
C SER A 281 13.87 -1.48 18.58
N SER A 282 14.85 -1.79 19.44
CA SER A 282 15.16 -0.99 20.62
C SER A 282 15.55 0.45 20.26
N ASN A 283 16.25 0.65 19.14
CA ASN A 283 16.65 1.99 18.68
C ASN A 283 15.43 2.87 18.38
N LEU A 284 14.37 2.26 17.81
CA LEU A 284 13.10 2.94 17.63
C LEU A 284 12.52 3.39 18.98
N TYR A 285 12.55 2.53 19.99
CA TYR A 285 11.98 2.86 21.30
C TYR A 285 12.78 3.95 22.02
N GLU A 286 14.11 3.96 21.90
CA GLU A 286 14.97 5.05 22.38
C GLU A 286 14.65 6.37 21.66
N PHE A 287 14.46 6.33 20.35
CA PHE A 287 14.09 7.51 19.55
C PHE A 287 12.75 8.13 19.97
N LEU A 288 11.81 7.32 20.47
CA LEU A 288 10.49 7.79 20.92
C LEU A 288 10.51 8.45 22.30
N ASN A 289 11.50 8.12 23.14
CA ASN A 289 11.53 8.54 24.54
C ASN A 289 11.70 10.05 24.67
N ASP A 290 10.71 10.71 25.29
CA ASP A 290 10.64 12.17 25.48
C ASP A 290 10.88 13.01 24.21
N ASN A 291 10.56 12.46 23.04
CA ASN A 291 10.78 13.14 21.77
C ASN A 291 9.60 14.08 21.44
N PRO A 292 9.79 15.41 21.40
CA PRO A 292 8.71 16.36 21.16
C PRO A 292 8.21 16.33 19.71
N ALA A 293 8.89 15.67 18.78
CA ALA A 293 8.43 15.52 17.40
C ALA A 293 7.42 14.38 17.23
N VAL A 294 7.15 13.58 18.26
CA VAL A 294 6.24 12.43 18.22
C VAL A 294 5.03 12.71 19.10
N ASP A 295 3.83 12.37 18.67
CA ASP A 295 2.63 12.36 19.52
C ASP A 295 1.86 11.05 19.29
N PHE A 296 1.68 10.24 20.34
CA PHE A 296 0.85 9.04 20.26
C PHE A 296 -0.58 9.32 20.71
N HIS A 297 -1.55 8.77 19.98
CA HIS A 297 -2.98 8.96 20.23
C HIS A 297 -3.73 7.62 20.21
N PRO A 298 -4.87 7.52 20.92
CA PRO A 298 -5.76 6.37 20.84
C PRO A 298 -6.24 6.04 19.42
N SER A 299 -6.62 4.79 19.19
CA SER A 299 -7.02 4.30 17.86
C SER A 299 -8.30 4.95 17.32
N ASP A 300 -9.22 5.42 18.16
CA ASP A 300 -10.41 6.17 17.76
C ASP A 300 -10.11 7.60 17.29
N TYR A 301 -8.86 8.05 17.42
CA TYR A 301 -8.36 9.25 16.75
C TYR A 301 -7.53 8.89 15.51
N VAL A 302 -6.53 8.01 15.68
CA VAL A 302 -5.56 7.71 14.61
C VAL A 302 -6.20 6.94 13.46
N ASN A 303 -7.06 5.98 13.77
CA ASN A 303 -7.75 5.16 12.79
C ASN A 303 -9.13 5.72 12.38
N ASP A 304 -9.60 6.85 12.92
CA ASP A 304 -10.88 7.41 12.46
C ASP A 304 -10.77 7.91 11.00
N PRO A 305 -11.53 7.33 10.04
CA PRO A 305 -11.51 7.78 8.65
C PRO A 305 -11.83 9.27 8.47
N PHE A 306 -12.62 9.87 9.38
CA PHE A 306 -12.93 11.30 9.34
C PHE A 306 -11.74 12.16 9.75
N ILE A 307 -10.94 11.73 10.72
CA ILE A 307 -9.68 12.40 11.08
C ILE A 307 -8.64 12.21 9.99
N ILE A 308 -8.46 10.97 9.52
CA ILE A 308 -7.51 10.64 8.45
C ILE A 308 -7.76 11.49 7.19
N SER A 309 -9.03 11.71 6.83
CA SER A 309 -9.42 12.49 5.65
C SER A 309 -9.09 13.99 5.73
N GLN A 310 -8.81 14.52 6.92
CA GLN A 310 -8.47 15.94 7.10
C GLN A 310 -7.01 16.24 6.76
N HIS A 311 -6.14 15.22 6.74
CA HIS A 311 -4.76 15.40 6.31
C HIS A 311 -4.68 15.72 4.82
N LYS A 312 -3.68 16.53 4.44
CA LYS A 312 -3.43 16.85 3.03
C LYS A 312 -2.66 15.73 2.34
N LYS A 313 -3.06 15.38 1.12
CA LYS A 313 -2.43 14.36 0.27
C LYS A 313 -2.15 13.07 1.06
N MET A 314 -3.14 12.61 1.83
CA MET A 314 -2.99 11.43 2.68
C MET A 314 -2.78 10.19 1.82
N VAL A 315 -1.67 9.49 2.01
CA VAL A 315 -1.34 8.26 1.32
C VAL A 315 -1.33 7.11 2.31
N SER A 316 -2.22 6.15 2.11
CA SER A 316 -2.22 4.89 2.88
C SER A 316 -1.58 3.78 2.07
N MET A 317 -0.64 3.05 2.67
CA MET A 317 0.09 1.96 2.04
C MET A 317 -0.11 0.66 2.82
N ASN A 318 -0.78 -0.32 2.21
CA ASN A 318 -1.08 -1.61 2.85
C ASN A 318 -0.82 -2.78 1.90
N VAL A 319 -0.45 -3.94 2.44
CA VAL A 319 -0.16 -5.15 1.65
C VAL A 319 -1.36 -6.09 1.65
N ALA A 320 -1.76 -6.54 0.47
CA ALA A 320 -2.71 -7.61 0.26
C ALA A 320 -1.99 -8.96 0.25
N LYS A 321 -2.64 -9.98 0.83
CA LYS A 321 -2.19 -11.37 0.68
C LYS A 321 -2.65 -11.96 -0.65
N THR A 322 -3.89 -11.67 -1.03
CA THR A 322 -4.51 -12.18 -2.26
C THR A 322 -5.55 -11.17 -2.73
N MET A 323 -5.65 -10.95 -4.04
CA MET A 323 -6.69 -10.14 -4.65
C MET A 323 -7.39 -10.89 -5.76
N ASP A 324 -8.70 -10.75 -5.89
CA ASP A 324 -9.35 -11.22 -7.11
C ASP A 324 -9.20 -10.22 -8.27
N ILE A 325 -9.41 -10.70 -9.49
CA ILE A 325 -9.38 -9.89 -10.72
C ILE A 325 -10.44 -8.77 -10.76
N THR A 326 -11.42 -8.75 -9.84
CA THR A 326 -12.37 -7.64 -9.70
C THR A 326 -11.89 -6.58 -8.70
N GLY A 327 -10.83 -6.87 -7.96
CA GLY A 327 -10.19 -6.00 -6.98
C GLY A 327 -10.66 -6.20 -5.54
N GLN A 328 -11.31 -7.31 -5.18
CA GLN A 328 -11.53 -7.60 -3.75
C GLN A 328 -10.22 -8.02 -3.10
N VAL A 329 -10.00 -7.60 -1.85
CA VAL A 329 -8.74 -7.81 -1.15
C VAL A 329 -8.92 -8.71 0.06
N SER A 330 -8.07 -9.72 0.15
CA SER A 330 -7.77 -10.41 1.39
C SER A 330 -6.42 -9.95 1.93
N ALA A 331 -6.34 -9.79 3.25
CA ALA A 331 -5.11 -9.46 3.96
C ALA A 331 -4.93 -10.41 5.14
N GLU A 332 -3.68 -10.65 5.50
CA GLU A 332 -3.30 -11.52 6.61
C GLU A 332 -2.10 -10.95 7.34
N ALA A 333 -2.12 -11.05 8.66
CA ALA A 333 -0.96 -10.75 9.47
C ALA A 333 0.01 -11.94 9.47
N THR A 334 1.29 -11.64 9.64
CA THR A 334 2.39 -12.59 9.50
C THR A 334 3.18 -12.69 10.80
N ALA A 335 4.03 -13.70 10.91
CA ALA A 335 4.94 -13.78 12.06
C ALA A 335 5.88 -12.56 12.12
N ALA A 336 6.23 -11.98 10.96
CA ALA A 336 7.07 -10.78 10.86
C ALA A 336 6.37 -9.55 11.47
N THR A 337 5.04 -9.46 11.34
CA THR A 337 4.23 -8.40 11.96
C THR A 337 3.72 -8.77 13.35
N ARG A 338 4.28 -9.82 13.97
CA ARG A 338 3.78 -10.44 15.21
C ARG A 338 2.26 -10.69 15.18
N PHE A 339 1.70 -10.98 14.00
CA PHE A 339 0.27 -11.19 13.75
C PHE A 339 -0.64 -9.96 13.95
N ALA A 340 -0.10 -8.75 13.89
CA ALA A 340 -0.84 -7.48 14.00
C ALA A 340 -1.09 -6.79 12.64
N GLY A 341 -1.84 -5.68 12.65
CA GLY A 341 -1.85 -4.70 11.55
C GLY A 341 -3.00 -4.79 10.54
N VAL A 342 -3.78 -5.87 10.52
CA VAL A 342 -4.84 -6.05 9.50
C VAL A 342 -6.10 -5.21 9.80
N SER A 343 -6.51 -5.12 11.06
CA SER A 343 -7.79 -4.47 11.44
C SER A 343 -7.85 -2.97 11.14
N GLY A 344 -6.73 -2.29 10.92
CA GLY A 344 -6.72 -0.86 10.56
C GLY A 344 -6.72 -0.59 9.05
N ILE A 345 -6.57 -1.61 8.19
CA ILE A 345 -6.47 -1.41 6.75
C ILE A 345 -7.72 -0.70 6.19
N PRO A 346 -8.97 -1.11 6.49
CA PRO A 346 -10.15 -0.47 5.92
C PRO A 346 -10.30 0.99 6.35
N ASP A 347 -9.89 1.31 7.57
CA ASP A 347 -9.91 2.66 8.14
C ASP A 347 -9.08 3.63 7.30
N PHE A 348 -7.81 3.28 7.08
CA PHE A 348 -6.88 4.08 6.29
C PHE A 348 -7.21 4.12 4.80
N VAL A 349 -7.69 3.02 4.22
CA VAL A 349 -8.18 2.99 2.84
C VAL A 349 -9.28 4.03 2.64
N ARG A 350 -10.28 4.05 3.54
CA ARG A 350 -11.42 4.97 3.45
C ARG A 350 -11.02 6.40 3.77
N GLY A 351 -10.18 6.60 4.77
CA GLY A 351 -9.69 7.92 5.17
C GLY A 351 -8.85 8.58 4.09
N ALA A 352 -7.84 7.87 3.56
CA ALA A 352 -6.95 8.38 2.52
C ALA A 352 -7.70 8.72 1.22
N ARG A 353 -8.69 7.89 0.84
CA ARG A 353 -9.55 8.17 -0.33
C ARG A 353 -10.35 9.47 -0.20
N ARG A 354 -10.72 9.86 1.02
CA ARG A 354 -11.51 11.08 1.28
C ARG A 354 -10.64 12.33 1.46
N SER A 355 -9.33 12.17 1.60
CA SER A 355 -8.38 13.27 1.72
C SER A 355 -8.21 14.03 0.39
N PRO A 356 -8.14 15.37 0.41
CA PRO A 356 -7.80 16.15 -0.78
C PRO A 356 -6.42 15.75 -1.35
N GLY A 357 -6.43 15.21 -2.57
CA GLY A 357 -5.23 14.67 -3.23
C GLY A 357 -4.71 13.36 -2.61
N GLY A 358 -5.50 12.72 -1.76
CA GLY A 358 -5.15 11.48 -1.08
C GLY A 358 -5.20 10.26 -1.98
N LYS A 359 -4.42 9.23 -1.62
CA LYS A 359 -4.25 8.00 -2.40
C LYS A 359 -4.23 6.79 -1.48
N SER A 360 -5.15 5.85 -1.71
CA SER A 360 -5.08 4.52 -1.08
C SER A 360 -4.36 3.54 -1.99
N ILE A 361 -3.17 3.10 -1.60
CA ILE A 361 -2.31 2.19 -2.35
C ILE A 361 -2.30 0.81 -1.68
N LEU A 362 -2.78 -0.19 -2.41
CA LEU A 362 -2.73 -1.60 -2.03
C LEU A 362 -1.63 -2.30 -2.81
N MET A 363 -0.65 -2.85 -2.10
CA MET A 363 0.45 -3.61 -2.68
C MET A 363 0.11 -5.09 -2.75
N ILE A 364 0.58 -5.76 -3.78
CA ILE A 364 0.47 -7.21 -3.91
C ILE A 364 1.71 -7.74 -4.61
N PHE A 365 2.41 -8.68 -3.99
CA PHE A 365 3.37 -9.51 -4.72
C PHE A 365 2.58 -10.38 -5.69
N SER A 366 2.94 -10.41 -6.97
CA SER A 366 2.13 -11.10 -7.97
C SER A 366 2.07 -12.62 -7.75
N THR A 367 3.10 -13.20 -7.13
CA THR A 367 3.19 -14.62 -6.76
C THR A 367 3.61 -14.83 -5.30
N SER A 368 3.35 -16.03 -4.78
CA SER A 368 3.96 -16.57 -3.56
C SER A 368 4.63 -17.90 -3.89
N GLU A 369 5.77 -18.20 -3.27
CA GLU A 369 6.40 -19.53 -3.36
C GLU A 369 5.65 -20.55 -2.50
N THR A 370 5.45 -21.76 -3.05
CA THR A 370 4.87 -22.92 -2.34
C THR A 370 5.72 -24.16 -2.60
N GLU A 371 5.45 -25.26 -1.89
CA GLU A 371 6.14 -26.54 -2.11
C GLU A 371 5.95 -27.06 -3.55
N ASP A 372 4.81 -26.75 -4.17
CA ASP A 372 4.46 -27.12 -5.54
C ASP A 372 4.92 -26.10 -6.61
N GLY A 373 5.70 -25.09 -6.19
CA GLY A 373 6.17 -23.99 -7.04
C GLY A 373 5.43 -22.67 -6.82
N PRO A 374 5.67 -21.65 -7.67
CA PRO A 374 5.05 -20.35 -7.52
C PRO A 374 3.54 -20.42 -7.79
N VAL A 375 2.75 -19.73 -6.99
CA VAL A 375 1.31 -19.56 -7.19
C VAL A 375 0.94 -18.08 -7.30
N SER A 376 -0.03 -17.74 -8.14
CA SER A 376 -0.49 -16.36 -8.29
C SER A 376 -1.26 -15.88 -7.07
N ASN A 377 -0.93 -14.69 -6.56
CA ASN A 377 -1.72 -13.99 -5.55
C ASN A 377 -2.86 -13.16 -6.16
N ILE A 378 -2.84 -12.93 -7.48
CA ILE A 378 -4.00 -12.41 -8.22
C ILE A 378 -4.79 -13.62 -8.73
N VAL A 379 -6.04 -13.77 -8.30
CA VAL A 379 -6.86 -14.96 -8.55
C VAL A 379 -8.15 -14.62 -9.29
N PRO A 380 -8.80 -15.56 -10.00
CA PRO A 380 -10.05 -15.25 -10.70
C PRO A 380 -11.21 -14.85 -9.77
N TYR A 381 -11.21 -15.36 -8.55
CA TYR A 381 -12.16 -15.02 -7.49
C TYR A 381 -11.60 -15.46 -6.14
N LEU A 382 -11.96 -14.75 -5.07
CA LEU A 382 -11.64 -15.18 -3.72
C LEU A 382 -12.56 -16.35 -3.31
N HIS A 383 -12.01 -17.56 -3.21
CA HIS A 383 -12.73 -18.76 -2.75
C HIS A 383 -12.44 -19.04 -1.27
N ASP A 384 -13.50 -19.16 -0.46
CA ASP A 384 -13.41 -19.40 1.00
C ASP A 384 -12.50 -18.43 1.75
N THR A 385 -12.29 -17.22 1.21
CA THR A 385 -11.40 -16.20 1.79
C THR A 385 -12.22 -14.99 2.23
N VAL A 386 -11.94 -14.49 3.43
CA VAL A 386 -12.55 -13.26 3.96
C VAL A 386 -12.06 -12.05 3.16
N VAL A 387 -13.00 -11.17 2.81
CA VAL A 387 -12.70 -9.88 2.17
C VAL A 387 -12.45 -8.84 3.26
N VAL A 388 -11.25 -8.27 3.30
CA VAL A 388 -10.86 -7.19 4.22
C VAL A 388 -11.17 -5.83 3.59
N VAL A 389 -10.83 -5.64 2.32
CA VAL A 389 -11.17 -4.42 1.57
C VAL A 389 -12.10 -4.80 0.42
N PRO A 390 -13.39 -4.39 0.47
CA PRO A 390 -14.32 -4.61 -0.63
C PRO A 390 -13.84 -3.92 -1.91
N ARG A 391 -14.12 -4.51 -3.07
CA ARG A 391 -13.70 -3.97 -4.38
C ARG A 391 -14.10 -2.50 -4.62
N ALA A 392 -15.18 -2.04 -4.00
CA ALA A 392 -15.67 -0.67 -4.09
C ALA A 392 -14.75 0.35 -3.40
N ASP A 393 -14.01 -0.07 -2.38
CA ASP A 393 -13.09 0.76 -1.61
C ASP A 393 -11.68 0.82 -2.26
N VAL A 394 -11.38 -0.07 -3.22
CA VAL A 394 -10.06 -0.17 -3.86
C VAL A 394 -9.81 0.92 -4.90
N HIS A 395 -8.64 1.57 -4.78
CA HIS A 395 -8.16 2.65 -5.64
C HIS A 395 -6.93 2.22 -6.44
N TYR A 396 -5.72 2.38 -5.88
CA TYR A 396 -4.49 2.03 -6.55
C TYR A 396 -4.05 0.62 -6.13
N VAL A 397 -3.66 -0.19 -7.11
CA VAL A 397 -3.06 -1.51 -6.88
C VAL A 397 -1.69 -1.53 -7.52
N VAL A 398 -0.69 -2.00 -6.79
CA VAL A 398 0.70 -2.04 -7.23
C VAL A 398 1.28 -3.43 -7.01
N SER A 399 1.86 -3.99 -8.07
CA SER A 399 2.73 -5.17 -8.00
C SER A 399 4.10 -4.83 -8.55
N GLU A 400 5.01 -5.80 -8.54
CA GLU A 400 6.31 -5.71 -9.18
C GLU A 400 6.24 -5.53 -10.71
N TYR A 401 5.08 -5.76 -11.32
CA TYR A 401 4.84 -5.58 -12.76
C TYR A 401 4.18 -4.23 -13.11
N GLY A 402 3.81 -3.43 -12.13
CA GLY A 402 3.32 -2.08 -12.35
C GLY A 402 2.22 -1.64 -11.39
N ALA A 403 1.66 -0.47 -11.71
CA ALA A 403 0.56 0.14 -10.97
C ALA A 403 -0.66 0.33 -11.87
N VAL A 404 -1.85 0.19 -11.28
CA VAL A 404 -3.16 0.48 -11.89
C VAL A 404 -4.05 1.25 -10.91
N ASN A 405 -4.97 2.05 -11.45
CA ASN A 405 -6.03 2.72 -10.70
C ASN A 405 -7.38 2.09 -11.09
N LEU A 406 -8.07 1.49 -10.11
CA LEU A 406 -9.35 0.80 -10.27
C LEU A 406 -10.56 1.69 -9.99
N PHE A 407 -10.35 2.95 -9.58
CA PHE A 407 -11.45 3.87 -9.34
C PHE A 407 -12.21 4.20 -10.63
N GLY A 408 -13.53 4.19 -10.57
CA GLY A 408 -14.40 4.48 -11.72
C GLY A 408 -14.41 3.40 -12.82
N LYS A 409 -13.59 2.35 -12.70
CA LYS A 409 -13.50 1.28 -13.70
C LYS A 409 -14.65 0.28 -13.59
N SER A 410 -15.21 -0.09 -14.74
CA SER A 410 -16.10 -1.23 -14.90
C SER A 410 -15.39 -2.55 -14.52
N ILE A 411 -16.16 -3.63 -14.31
CA ILE A 411 -15.59 -4.96 -14.03
C ILE A 411 -14.65 -5.40 -15.16
N GLN A 412 -15.04 -5.16 -16.41
CA GLN A 412 -14.22 -5.51 -17.57
C GLN A 412 -12.86 -4.80 -17.55
N GLU A 413 -12.85 -3.49 -17.29
CA GLU A 413 -11.61 -2.70 -17.20
C GLU A 413 -10.76 -3.09 -15.99
N ARG A 414 -11.40 -3.44 -14.85
CA ARG A 414 -10.69 -3.92 -13.65
C ARG A 414 -9.99 -5.24 -13.91
N VAL A 415 -10.64 -6.18 -14.57
CA VAL A 415 -10.06 -7.48 -14.95
C VAL A 415 -8.81 -7.27 -15.79
N ILE A 416 -8.90 -6.46 -16.85
CA ILE A 416 -7.75 -6.16 -17.71
C ILE A 416 -6.63 -5.44 -16.92
N ALA A 417 -6.99 -4.52 -16.03
CA ALA A 417 -6.03 -3.82 -15.17
C ALA A 417 -5.28 -4.80 -14.25
N MET A 418 -6.01 -5.64 -13.51
CA MET A 418 -5.44 -6.61 -12.58
C MET A 418 -4.57 -7.64 -13.29
N ILE A 419 -4.99 -8.15 -14.45
CA ILE A 419 -4.20 -9.09 -15.25
C ILE A 419 -2.91 -8.44 -15.75
N SER A 420 -2.95 -7.15 -16.16
CA SER A 420 -1.76 -6.44 -16.64
C SER A 420 -0.64 -6.29 -15.60
N ILE A 421 -0.97 -6.41 -14.31
CA ILE A 421 -0.02 -6.37 -13.19
C ILE A 421 0.18 -7.74 -12.54
N ALA A 422 -0.39 -8.81 -13.11
CA ALA A 422 -0.12 -10.18 -12.69
C ALA A 422 1.19 -10.68 -13.31
N HIS A 423 1.74 -11.75 -12.72
CA HIS A 423 2.91 -12.44 -13.27
C HIS A 423 2.60 -12.99 -14.67
N PRO A 424 3.48 -12.79 -15.67
CA PRO A 424 3.29 -13.23 -17.06
C PRO A 424 2.84 -14.69 -17.22
N ASP A 425 3.29 -15.58 -16.34
CA ASP A 425 2.92 -17.00 -16.39
C ASP A 425 1.46 -17.31 -16.06
N PHE A 426 0.77 -16.41 -15.36
CA PHE A 426 -0.62 -16.64 -14.96
C PHE A 426 -1.61 -15.76 -15.74
N ARG A 427 -1.16 -14.85 -16.60
CA ARG A 427 -2.05 -13.89 -17.28
C ARG A 427 -3.06 -14.57 -18.21
N GLU A 428 -2.63 -15.54 -19.01
CA GLU A 428 -3.52 -16.29 -19.91
C GLU A 428 -4.58 -17.06 -19.12
N GLN A 429 -4.17 -17.78 -18.07
CA GLN A 429 -5.09 -18.51 -17.21
C GLN A 429 -6.12 -17.58 -16.56
N LEU A 430 -5.67 -16.42 -16.04
CA LEU A 430 -6.57 -15.42 -15.46
C LEU A 430 -7.54 -14.83 -16.49
N PHE A 431 -7.08 -14.62 -17.72
CA PHE A 431 -7.88 -14.08 -18.80
C PHE A 431 -8.95 -15.07 -19.26
N GLU A 432 -8.60 -16.33 -19.50
CA GLU A 432 -9.59 -17.36 -19.84
C GLU A 432 -10.60 -17.57 -18.70
N ALA A 433 -10.13 -17.61 -17.45
CA ALA A 433 -11.02 -17.68 -16.28
C ALA A 433 -11.96 -16.46 -16.15
N ALA A 434 -11.60 -15.32 -16.73
CA ALA A 434 -12.46 -14.14 -16.80
C ALA A 434 -13.49 -14.20 -17.94
N LYS A 435 -13.14 -14.84 -19.08
CA LYS A 435 -14.07 -15.14 -20.18
C LYS A 435 -15.13 -16.13 -19.74
N GLU A 436 -14.72 -17.22 -19.09
CA GLU A 436 -15.63 -18.23 -18.53
C GLU A 436 -16.66 -17.64 -17.56
N ARG A 437 -16.25 -16.59 -16.82
CA ARG A 437 -17.12 -15.86 -15.87
C ARG A 437 -17.97 -14.77 -16.51
N GLY A 438 -17.83 -14.51 -17.81
CA GLY A 438 -18.54 -13.44 -18.50
C GLY A 438 -18.10 -12.03 -18.08
N PHE A 439 -16.91 -11.86 -17.51
CA PHE A 439 -16.38 -10.53 -17.16
C PHE A 439 -15.77 -9.81 -18.37
N ILE A 440 -15.28 -10.57 -19.35
CA ILE A 440 -14.76 -10.10 -20.63
C ILE A 440 -15.41 -10.91 -21.77
N GLY A 441 -15.56 -10.28 -22.93
CA GLY A 441 -16.12 -10.93 -24.11
C GLY A 441 -15.27 -12.11 -24.60
N ALA A 442 -15.93 -13.16 -25.07
CA ALA A 442 -15.27 -14.40 -25.52
C ALA A 442 -14.38 -14.20 -26.76
N GLU A 443 -14.63 -13.15 -27.52
CA GLU A 443 -13.88 -12.72 -28.70
C GLU A 443 -12.54 -12.06 -28.38
N ARG A 444 -12.32 -11.64 -27.13
CA ARG A 444 -11.12 -10.87 -26.75
C ARG A 444 -9.90 -11.79 -26.59
N THR A 445 -8.72 -11.22 -26.81
CA THR A 445 -7.43 -11.88 -26.60
C THR A 445 -6.42 -10.90 -25.98
N LEU A 446 -5.49 -11.40 -25.16
CA LEU A 446 -4.33 -10.63 -24.72
C LEU A 446 -3.25 -10.54 -25.79
N GLY A 447 -3.24 -11.45 -26.77
CA GLY A 447 -2.18 -11.55 -27.75
C GLY A 447 -0.80 -11.58 -27.08
N GLU A 448 0.12 -10.79 -27.61
CA GLU A 448 1.51 -10.76 -27.15
C GLU A 448 1.68 -10.08 -25.77
N ALA A 449 0.73 -9.26 -25.34
CA ALA A 449 0.75 -8.62 -24.02
C ALA A 449 0.63 -9.61 -22.85
N ALA A 450 0.22 -10.86 -23.12
CA ALA A 450 0.15 -11.92 -22.13
C ALA A 450 1.51 -12.20 -21.47
N LYS A 451 2.60 -12.11 -22.24
CA LYS A 451 3.97 -12.37 -21.75
C LYS A 451 4.82 -11.10 -21.58
N ALA A 452 4.30 -9.94 -22.00
CA ALA A 452 5.04 -8.69 -22.01
C ALA A 452 5.35 -8.15 -20.60
N VAL A 453 6.57 -7.68 -20.37
CA VAL A 453 6.96 -6.97 -19.13
C VAL A 453 6.99 -5.48 -19.41
N TYR A 454 6.27 -4.70 -18.60
CA TYR A 454 6.13 -3.27 -18.81
C TYR A 454 7.48 -2.52 -18.67
N PRO A 455 7.98 -1.81 -19.69
CA PRO A 455 9.30 -1.19 -19.65
C PRO A 455 9.24 0.17 -18.94
N VAL A 456 9.25 0.12 -17.61
CA VAL A 456 9.13 1.29 -16.71
C VAL A 456 10.17 2.40 -16.99
N GLN A 457 11.33 2.03 -17.53
CA GLN A 457 12.42 2.94 -17.91
C GLN A 457 12.09 3.85 -19.10
N LEU A 458 11.07 3.52 -19.89
CA LEU A 458 10.63 4.37 -21.00
C LEU A 458 9.72 5.53 -20.53
N GLU A 459 9.18 5.46 -19.32
CA GLU A 459 8.36 6.53 -18.75
C GLU A 459 9.18 7.80 -18.50
N GLU A 460 8.66 8.95 -18.90
CA GLU A 460 9.30 10.25 -18.68
C GLU A 460 8.26 11.36 -18.53
N VAL A 461 8.58 12.38 -17.74
CA VAL A 461 7.72 13.54 -17.54
C VAL A 461 8.32 14.75 -18.24
N LEU A 462 7.51 15.41 -19.06
CA LEU A 462 7.81 16.67 -19.72
C LEU A 462 6.92 17.77 -19.15
N TYR A 463 7.41 19.01 -19.18
CA TYR A 463 6.60 20.19 -18.88
C TYR A 463 6.44 21.01 -20.16
N ILE A 464 5.21 21.11 -20.66
CA ILE A 464 4.87 21.87 -21.86
C ILE A 464 4.00 23.04 -21.44
N ASN A 465 4.50 24.26 -21.58
CA ASN A 465 3.81 25.48 -21.13
C ASN A 465 3.36 25.41 -19.65
N GLY A 466 4.15 24.77 -18.79
CA GLY A 466 3.83 24.56 -17.37
C GLY A 466 2.89 23.39 -17.08
N GLU A 467 2.30 22.76 -18.10
CA GLU A 467 1.48 21.56 -17.94
C GLU A 467 2.35 20.30 -17.90
N LYS A 468 2.09 19.41 -16.94
CA LYS A 468 2.77 18.13 -16.81
C LYS A 468 2.24 17.13 -17.85
N VAL A 469 3.11 16.69 -18.75
CA VAL A 469 2.85 15.65 -19.75
C VAL A 469 3.65 14.40 -19.41
N THR A 470 2.98 13.27 -19.23
CA THR A 470 3.63 11.98 -18.98
C THR A 470 3.74 11.21 -20.29
N ILE A 471 4.96 10.93 -20.72
CA ILE A 471 5.25 10.03 -21.83
C ILE A 471 5.45 8.63 -21.27
N ARG A 472 4.71 7.64 -21.78
CA ARG A 472 4.85 6.24 -21.34
C ARG A 472 4.41 5.24 -22.39
N PRO A 473 4.89 3.98 -22.34
CA PRO A 473 4.27 2.90 -23.10
C PRO A 473 2.78 2.74 -22.76
N SER A 474 1.99 2.35 -23.76
CA SER A 474 0.59 1.94 -23.58
C SER A 474 0.50 0.75 -22.65
N LYS A 475 -0.66 0.58 -22.01
CA LYS A 475 -1.02 -0.59 -21.20
C LYS A 475 -2.29 -1.20 -21.79
N PRO A 476 -2.60 -2.47 -21.50
CA PRO A 476 -3.85 -3.10 -21.95
C PRO A 476 -5.14 -2.34 -21.58
N VAL A 477 -5.08 -1.49 -20.54
CA VAL A 477 -6.20 -0.65 -20.08
C VAL A 477 -6.35 0.69 -20.81
N ASP A 478 -5.59 0.91 -21.89
CA ASP A 478 -5.58 2.18 -22.64
C ASP A 478 -6.36 2.15 -23.96
N ASP A 479 -6.91 0.99 -24.35
CA ASP A 479 -7.69 0.80 -25.59
C ASP A 479 -8.73 1.92 -25.78
N ARG A 480 -9.54 2.20 -24.75
CA ARG A 480 -10.57 3.24 -24.81
C ARG A 480 -9.99 4.65 -24.96
N ARG A 481 -8.87 4.96 -24.31
CA ARG A 481 -8.28 6.31 -24.36
C ARG A 481 -7.59 6.58 -25.69
N ILE A 482 -6.97 5.56 -26.27
CA ILE A 482 -6.43 5.61 -27.64
C ILE A 482 -7.58 5.82 -28.63
N GLN A 483 -8.69 5.12 -28.44
CA GLN A 483 -9.90 5.30 -29.25
C GLN A 483 -10.42 6.74 -29.20
N GLU A 484 -10.55 7.31 -28.00
CA GLU A 484 -10.99 8.69 -27.79
C GLU A 484 -10.03 9.69 -28.43
N HIS A 485 -8.71 9.46 -28.33
CA HIS A 485 -7.71 10.26 -29.00
C HIS A 485 -7.97 10.30 -30.51
N TYR A 486 -8.15 9.16 -31.16
CA TYR A 486 -8.40 9.11 -32.61
C TYR A 486 -9.73 9.76 -33.02
N TYR A 487 -10.79 9.62 -32.22
CA TYR A 487 -12.05 10.32 -32.47
C TYR A 487 -11.95 11.85 -32.30
N SER A 488 -10.97 12.33 -31.54
CA SER A 488 -10.74 13.77 -31.34
C SER A 488 -9.90 14.43 -32.44
N LEU A 489 -9.30 13.65 -33.34
CA LEU A 489 -8.41 14.17 -34.38
C LEU A 489 -9.21 14.86 -35.51
N PRO A 490 -8.68 15.96 -36.08
CA PRO A 490 -9.17 16.51 -37.34
C PRO A 490 -9.19 15.46 -38.46
N LYS A 491 -10.15 15.56 -39.39
CA LYS A 491 -10.31 14.60 -40.49
C LYS A 491 -9.05 14.45 -41.36
N GLU A 492 -8.32 15.54 -41.55
CA GLU A 492 -7.07 15.56 -42.33
C GLU A 492 -5.95 14.76 -41.64
N ASP A 493 -5.90 14.80 -40.30
CA ASP A 493 -4.93 14.02 -39.52
C ASP A 493 -5.28 12.53 -39.54
N VAL A 494 -6.56 12.20 -39.45
CA VAL A 494 -7.03 10.81 -39.60
C VAL A 494 -6.66 10.28 -40.98
N LEU A 495 -6.92 11.07 -42.03
CA LEU A 495 -6.52 10.70 -43.39
C LEU A 495 -5.00 10.50 -43.49
N SER A 496 -4.20 11.40 -42.93
CA SER A 496 -2.74 11.26 -42.95
C SER A 496 -2.23 10.09 -42.11
N ARG A 497 -2.92 9.71 -41.03
CA ARG A 497 -2.49 8.64 -40.12
C ARG A 497 -2.85 7.25 -40.63
N PHE A 498 -4.02 7.12 -41.26
CA PHE A 498 -4.59 5.82 -41.65
C PHE A 498 -4.71 5.65 -43.17
N PHE A 499 -4.25 6.62 -43.95
CA PHE A 499 -4.33 6.65 -45.43
C PHE A 499 -5.76 6.52 -45.98
N CYS A 500 -6.77 6.71 -45.12
CA CYS A 500 -8.18 6.68 -45.50
C CYS A 500 -9.02 7.55 -44.56
N GLN A 501 -10.18 8.01 -45.04
CA GLN A 501 -11.15 8.69 -44.18
C GLN A 501 -11.86 7.67 -43.29
N LYS A 502 -11.29 7.43 -42.11
CA LYS A 502 -11.79 6.47 -41.14
C LYS A 502 -12.74 7.15 -40.16
N THR A 503 -13.96 6.61 -40.02
CA THR A 503 -14.99 7.13 -39.10
C THR A 503 -15.30 6.17 -37.95
N ILE A 504 -14.78 4.94 -38.02
CA ILE A 504 -14.99 3.89 -37.02
C ILE A 504 -13.63 3.37 -36.57
N PHE A 505 -13.34 3.52 -35.28
CA PHE A 505 -12.18 2.95 -34.62
C PHE A 505 -12.65 1.79 -33.76
N ALA A 506 -12.72 0.59 -34.33
CA ALA A 506 -13.24 -0.59 -33.64
C ALA A 506 -12.34 -1.00 -32.48
N ARG A 507 -12.92 -1.58 -31.43
CA ARG A 507 -12.17 -1.97 -30.22
C ARG A 507 -10.99 -2.90 -30.50
N ALA A 508 -11.20 -3.95 -31.31
CA ALA A 508 -10.15 -4.90 -31.67
C ALA A 508 -8.91 -4.22 -32.28
N GLU A 509 -9.11 -3.13 -33.01
CA GLU A 509 -8.03 -2.33 -33.60
C GLU A 509 -7.30 -1.47 -32.56
N MET A 510 -7.97 -1.08 -31.47
CA MET A 510 -7.35 -0.35 -30.36
C MET A 510 -6.62 -1.31 -29.42
N GLU A 511 -7.12 -2.54 -29.31
CA GLU A 511 -6.45 -3.63 -28.59
C GLU A 511 -5.10 -3.94 -29.23
N SER A 512 -5.00 -4.04 -30.56
CA SER A 512 -3.71 -4.27 -31.23
C SER A 512 -2.66 -3.17 -30.96
N ARG A 513 -3.09 -1.99 -30.50
CA ARG A 513 -2.20 -0.87 -30.15
C ARG A 513 -1.88 -0.77 -28.67
N SER A 514 -2.69 -1.38 -27.82
CA SER A 514 -2.53 -1.35 -26.37
C SER A 514 -2.00 -2.67 -25.80
N HIS A 515 -2.21 -3.78 -26.50
CA HIS A 515 -1.78 -5.13 -26.17
C HIS A 515 -0.49 -5.47 -26.94
N VAL A 516 0.57 -4.71 -26.70
CA VAL A 516 1.87 -4.85 -27.38
C VAL A 516 2.90 -5.59 -26.54
N ASP A 517 3.92 -6.17 -27.18
CA ASP A 517 4.99 -6.95 -26.54
C ASP A 517 6.15 -6.10 -25.97
N TYR A 518 6.22 -4.83 -26.37
CA TYR A 518 7.30 -3.87 -26.08
C TYR A 518 8.68 -4.23 -26.66
N VAL A 519 8.76 -5.29 -27.47
CA VAL A 519 9.98 -5.79 -28.10
C VAL A 519 9.93 -5.54 -29.60
N ASN A 520 8.99 -6.19 -30.29
CA ASN A 520 8.74 -6.00 -31.71
C ASN A 520 7.77 -4.83 -31.95
N ASP A 521 6.81 -4.66 -31.04
CA ASP A 521 5.77 -3.65 -31.12
C ASP A 521 5.78 -2.75 -29.88
N ILE A 522 5.90 -1.43 -30.09
CA ILE A 522 5.88 -0.44 -29.02
C ILE A 522 4.91 0.67 -29.41
N THR A 523 3.92 0.90 -28.55
CA THR A 523 3.10 2.10 -28.59
C THR A 523 3.45 3.00 -27.41
N LEU A 524 3.95 4.20 -27.69
CA LEU A 524 4.13 5.27 -26.71
C LEU A 524 2.93 6.21 -26.74
N MET A 525 2.57 6.72 -25.56
CA MET A 525 1.51 7.70 -25.40
C MET A 525 2.01 8.93 -24.63
N ALA A 526 1.45 10.08 -24.96
CA ALA A 526 1.58 11.32 -24.21
C ALA A 526 0.26 11.56 -23.49
N VAL A 527 0.32 11.69 -22.17
CA VAL A 527 -0.86 11.73 -21.31
C VAL A 527 -0.80 12.93 -20.38
N VAL A 528 -1.88 13.71 -20.33
CA VAL A 528 -2.06 14.82 -19.38
C VAL A 528 -3.14 14.48 -18.35
N GLY A 529 -3.00 14.98 -17.12
CA GLY A 529 -3.94 14.75 -16.03
C GLY A 529 -3.52 13.64 -15.06
N GLU A 530 -4.47 13.18 -14.25
CA GLU A 530 -4.21 12.28 -13.12
C GLU A 530 -3.95 10.82 -13.57
N PHE A 531 -3.11 10.10 -12.82
CA PHE A 531 -2.87 8.68 -13.05
C PHE A 531 -4.17 7.86 -13.00
N GLY A 532 -4.48 7.21 -14.12
CA GLY A 532 -5.73 6.45 -14.29
C GLY A 532 -6.88 7.22 -14.93
N PHE A 533 -6.80 8.55 -15.03
CA PHE A 533 -7.81 9.41 -15.65
C PHE A 533 -7.26 10.32 -16.75
N GLY A 534 -5.95 10.26 -17.00
CA GLY A 534 -5.31 11.16 -17.94
C GLY A 534 -5.82 11.01 -19.38
N ARG A 535 -5.89 12.15 -20.07
CA ARG A 535 -6.26 12.26 -21.49
C ARG A 535 -5.05 11.99 -22.36
N VAL A 536 -5.22 11.13 -23.37
CA VAL A 536 -4.18 10.87 -24.38
C VAL A 536 -4.17 12.02 -25.38
N ILE A 537 -3.03 12.73 -25.45
CA ILE A 537 -2.81 13.87 -26.33
C ILE A 537 -1.88 13.54 -27.50
N GLY A 538 -1.32 12.34 -27.52
CA GLY A 538 -0.57 11.82 -28.65
C GLY A 538 -0.28 10.34 -28.50
N VAL A 539 -0.23 9.65 -29.64
CA VAL A 539 0.09 8.22 -29.77
C VAL A 539 1.17 8.06 -30.84
N ALA A 540 2.20 7.30 -30.52
CA ALA A 540 3.29 6.95 -31.43
C ALA A 540 3.50 5.44 -31.42
N GLU A 541 3.43 4.83 -32.59
CA GLU A 541 3.56 3.39 -32.79
C GLU A 541 4.89 3.09 -33.48
N CYS A 542 5.54 2.00 -33.08
CA CYS A 542 6.72 1.41 -33.70
C CYS A 542 6.46 -0.09 -33.84
N MET A 543 6.30 -0.60 -35.05
CA MET A 543 5.95 -1.99 -35.33
C MET A 543 7.00 -2.61 -36.23
N LYS A 544 7.54 -3.76 -35.82
CA LYS A 544 8.54 -4.47 -36.63
C LYS A 544 7.89 -5.08 -37.87
N LEU A 545 8.51 -4.86 -39.03
CA LEU A 545 8.03 -5.46 -40.27
C LEU A 545 8.38 -6.96 -40.32
N PRO A 546 7.48 -7.85 -40.78
CA PRO A 546 7.72 -9.30 -40.80
C PRO A 546 8.94 -9.73 -41.61
N ASP A 547 9.16 -9.10 -42.77
CA ASP A 547 10.16 -9.53 -43.76
C ASP A 547 11.46 -8.72 -43.74
N GLN A 548 11.56 -7.72 -42.85
CA GLN A 548 12.72 -6.82 -42.78
C GLN A 548 13.07 -6.53 -41.33
N ASN A 549 14.36 -6.45 -41.01
CA ASN A 549 14.81 -6.01 -39.68
C ASN A 549 14.71 -4.47 -39.52
N MET A 550 13.53 -3.93 -39.83
CA MET A 550 13.19 -2.51 -39.78
C MET A 550 11.83 -2.38 -39.11
N ALA A 551 11.57 -1.23 -38.46
CA ALA A 551 10.27 -0.96 -37.86
C ALA A 551 9.57 0.22 -38.50
N GLU A 552 8.28 0.07 -38.79
CA GLU A 552 7.42 1.16 -39.21
C GLU A 552 7.09 2.05 -38.02
N VAL A 553 7.16 3.37 -38.21
CA VAL A 553 6.72 4.36 -37.22
C VAL A 553 5.55 5.20 -37.71
N ALA A 554 4.58 5.42 -36.84
CA ALA A 554 3.41 6.25 -37.12
C ALA A 554 3.00 7.08 -35.90
N PHE A 555 2.50 8.30 -36.13
CA PHE A 555 2.26 9.28 -35.06
C PHE A 555 0.90 9.97 -35.20
N SER A 556 0.33 10.31 -34.06
CA SER A 556 -0.82 11.20 -33.94
C SER A 556 -0.63 12.10 -32.72
N ILE A 557 -0.94 13.38 -32.87
CA ILE A 557 -0.81 14.38 -31.81
C ILE A 557 -2.03 15.29 -31.92
N SER A 558 -2.71 15.51 -30.80
CA SER A 558 -3.86 16.41 -30.71
C SER A 558 -3.46 17.81 -31.15
N GLU A 559 -4.35 18.49 -31.87
CA GLU A 559 -4.08 19.77 -32.54
C GLU A 559 -3.43 20.81 -31.62
N GLU A 560 -3.95 20.94 -30.40
CA GLU A 560 -3.46 21.90 -29.39
C GLU A 560 -2.02 21.63 -28.89
N TYR A 561 -1.45 20.45 -29.16
CA TYR A 561 -0.07 20.07 -28.80
C TYR A 561 0.86 19.91 -30.00
N LYS A 562 0.38 20.11 -31.23
CA LYS A 562 1.23 20.08 -32.41
C LYS A 562 2.28 21.19 -32.35
N GLY A 563 3.47 20.91 -32.90
CA GLY A 563 4.59 21.85 -32.90
C GLY A 563 5.28 22.05 -31.54
N LYS A 564 4.81 21.44 -30.46
CA LYS A 564 5.40 21.57 -29.11
C LYS A 564 6.49 20.52 -28.80
N GLY A 565 7.09 19.92 -29.83
CA GLY A 565 8.21 18.97 -29.69
C GLY A 565 7.85 17.52 -29.31
N ILE A 566 6.58 17.20 -29.03
CA ILE A 566 6.15 15.84 -28.64
C ILE A 566 6.52 14.80 -29.71
N GLY A 567 6.30 15.09 -30.99
CA GLY A 567 6.61 14.16 -32.08
C GLY A 567 8.09 13.80 -32.14
N SER A 568 8.97 14.81 -32.06
CA SER A 568 10.43 14.59 -32.04
C SER A 568 10.87 13.81 -30.82
N PHE A 569 10.23 14.03 -29.68
CA PHE A 569 10.49 13.27 -28.46
C PHE A 569 10.08 11.80 -28.61
N PHE A 570 8.88 11.52 -29.12
CA PHE A 570 8.44 10.16 -29.43
C PHE A 570 9.40 9.45 -30.37
N LEU A 571 9.74 10.08 -31.51
CA LEU A 571 10.60 9.47 -32.51
C LEU A 571 11.97 9.10 -31.94
N LYS A 572 12.57 9.97 -31.12
CA LYS A 572 13.86 9.69 -30.44
C LYS A 572 13.74 8.51 -29.48
N LYS A 573 12.67 8.44 -28.66
CA LYS A 573 12.45 7.33 -27.73
C LYS A 573 12.20 6.00 -28.47
N LEU A 574 11.36 6.02 -29.51
CA LEU A 574 11.10 4.83 -30.33
C LEU A 574 12.37 4.35 -31.04
N ALA A 575 13.18 5.26 -31.60
CA ALA A 575 14.47 4.90 -32.19
C ALA A 575 15.43 4.26 -31.17
N ALA A 576 15.51 4.83 -29.96
CA ALA A 576 16.34 4.27 -28.89
C ALA A 576 15.85 2.87 -28.44
N ALA A 577 14.53 2.70 -28.29
CA ALA A 577 13.94 1.41 -27.91
C ALA A 577 14.09 0.35 -29.01
N ALA A 578 13.78 0.69 -30.26
CA ALA A 578 13.99 -0.18 -31.42
C ALA A 578 15.45 -0.64 -31.54
N ARG A 579 16.39 0.29 -31.37
CA ARG A 579 17.83 -0.02 -31.37
C ARG A 579 18.22 -0.95 -30.22
N ALA A 580 17.70 -0.73 -29.01
CA ALA A 580 17.96 -1.59 -27.85
C ALA A 580 17.43 -3.02 -28.07
N ASN A 581 16.34 -3.16 -28.85
CA ASN A 581 15.75 -4.44 -29.23
C ASN A 581 16.36 -5.07 -30.50
N GLY A 582 17.45 -4.51 -31.03
CA GLY A 582 18.17 -5.07 -32.18
C GLY A 582 17.55 -4.79 -33.56
N ILE A 583 16.58 -3.89 -33.65
CA ILE A 583 16.00 -3.43 -34.92
C ILE A 583 17.02 -2.54 -35.64
N ALA A 584 17.25 -2.75 -36.94
CA ALA A 584 18.35 -2.10 -37.67
C ALA A 584 18.06 -0.65 -38.09
N GLY A 585 16.79 -0.24 -38.11
CA GLY A 585 16.38 1.09 -38.53
C GLY A 585 14.87 1.30 -38.51
N LEU A 586 14.46 2.49 -38.92
CA LEU A 586 13.06 2.90 -38.97
C LEU A 586 12.61 3.17 -40.41
N ILE A 587 11.32 2.95 -40.65
CA ILE A 587 10.61 3.25 -41.88
C ILE A 587 9.38 4.07 -41.53
N ALA A 588 9.01 5.04 -42.37
CA ALA A 588 7.75 5.74 -42.25
C ALA A 588 7.11 5.91 -43.62
N PHE A 589 5.84 5.56 -43.71
CA PHE A 589 5.00 5.86 -44.86
C PHE A 589 4.30 7.20 -44.60
N THR A 590 4.27 8.08 -45.59
CA THR A 590 3.58 9.37 -45.47
C THR A 590 3.22 9.95 -46.83
N PHE A 591 2.18 10.79 -46.92
CA PHE A 591 1.93 11.56 -48.13
C PHE A 591 3.08 12.55 -48.42
N PRO A 592 3.46 12.78 -49.70
CA PRO A 592 4.49 13.78 -50.07
C PRO A 592 4.21 15.22 -49.62
N SER A 593 2.93 15.54 -49.39
CA SER A 593 2.44 16.81 -48.87
C SER A 593 2.63 16.97 -47.36
N ASN A 594 2.83 15.88 -46.60
CA ASN A 594 2.99 15.92 -45.14
C ASN A 594 4.42 16.37 -44.76
N LYS A 595 4.67 17.67 -44.87
CA LYS A 595 5.95 18.29 -44.52
C LYS A 595 6.30 18.10 -43.05
N ALA A 596 5.30 18.00 -42.16
CA ALA A 596 5.52 17.79 -40.74
C ALA A 596 6.20 16.44 -40.48
N MET A 597 5.71 15.35 -41.06
CA MET A 597 6.31 14.02 -40.92
C MET A 597 7.69 13.93 -41.56
N ILE A 598 7.86 14.51 -42.75
CA ILE A 598 9.16 14.55 -43.44
C ILE A 598 10.22 15.27 -42.60
N ASN A 599 9.87 16.43 -42.04
CA ASN A 599 10.78 17.21 -41.19
C ASN A 599 11.04 16.50 -39.87
N LEU A 600 10.01 15.87 -39.28
CA LEU A 600 10.14 15.08 -38.05
C LEU A 600 11.14 13.93 -38.25
N PHE A 601 11.01 13.14 -39.32
CA PHE A 601 11.89 12.00 -39.59
C PHE A 601 13.36 12.44 -39.78
N LYS A 602 13.58 13.62 -40.38
CA LYS A 602 14.90 14.25 -40.54
C LYS A 602 15.53 14.77 -39.24
N THR A 603 14.80 14.79 -38.12
CA THR A 603 15.38 15.16 -36.82
C THR A 603 16.24 14.06 -36.19
N LEU A 604 16.20 12.85 -36.75
CA LEU A 604 17.07 11.77 -36.34
C LEU A 604 18.51 12.03 -36.79
N PRO A 605 19.53 11.59 -36.01
CA PRO A 605 20.94 11.76 -36.36
C PRO A 605 21.41 10.80 -37.47
N TYR A 606 20.49 10.21 -38.23
CA TYR A 606 20.74 9.14 -39.19
C TYR A 606 20.46 9.61 -40.61
N LYS A 607 21.18 9.03 -41.58
CA LYS A 607 20.98 9.31 -42.99
C LYS A 607 19.58 8.86 -43.43
N VAL A 608 18.76 9.82 -43.84
CA VAL A 608 17.40 9.56 -44.33
C VAL A 608 17.41 9.36 -45.85
N LYS A 609 16.92 8.21 -46.31
CA LYS A 609 16.65 7.94 -47.72
C LYS A 609 15.15 8.13 -47.98
N THR A 610 14.83 8.64 -49.16
CA THR A 610 13.45 8.93 -49.57
C THR A 610 13.17 8.22 -50.89
N GLN A 611 12.09 7.46 -50.94
CA GLN A 611 11.63 6.74 -52.13
C GLN A 611 10.14 7.05 -52.35
N TYR A 612 9.73 7.14 -53.61
CA TYR A 612 8.33 7.28 -54.00
C TYR A 612 7.82 5.93 -54.48
N GLU A 613 6.68 5.49 -53.96
CA GLU A 613 6.05 4.22 -54.32
C GLU A 613 4.53 4.40 -54.23
N ASP A 614 3.80 4.05 -55.29
CA ASP A 614 2.32 4.09 -55.39
C ASP A 614 1.63 5.40 -54.91
N GLY A 615 2.31 6.54 -55.06
CA GLY A 615 1.80 7.86 -54.66
C GLY A 615 2.12 8.27 -53.22
N ASP A 616 2.71 7.36 -52.44
CA ASP A 616 3.21 7.60 -51.10
C ASP A 616 4.72 7.87 -51.08
N LEU A 617 5.17 8.51 -50.00
CA LEU A 617 6.57 8.77 -49.71
C LEU A 617 7.04 7.83 -48.61
N ILE A 618 8.05 7.03 -48.93
CA ILE A 618 8.71 6.13 -47.99
C ILE A 618 9.99 6.81 -47.50
N LEU A 619 10.07 7.02 -46.19
CA LEU A 619 11.25 7.53 -45.51
C LEU A 619 11.92 6.38 -44.76
N THR A 620 13.21 6.16 -45.00
CA THR A 620 13.96 5.09 -44.31
C THR A 620 15.25 5.63 -43.72
N CYS A 621 15.63 5.12 -42.54
CA CYS A 621 16.94 5.38 -41.96
C CYS A 621 17.47 4.13 -41.24
N ARG A 622 18.76 3.83 -41.38
CA ARG A 622 19.43 2.78 -40.62
C ARG A 622 20.26 3.37 -39.48
N PHE A 623 20.24 2.73 -38.32
CA PHE A 623 20.93 3.23 -37.13
C PHE A 623 22.46 3.18 -37.22
N ASN A 624 23.01 2.47 -38.21
CA ASN A 624 24.44 2.41 -38.50
C ASN A 624 24.90 3.45 -39.54
N GLU A 625 23.99 4.22 -40.14
CA GLU A 625 24.30 5.27 -41.12
C GLU A 625 24.02 6.65 -40.48
N LEU A 626 25.04 7.31 -39.93
CA LEU A 626 24.89 8.67 -39.38
C LEU A 626 24.70 9.70 -40.51
N ALA A 627 23.96 10.77 -40.22
CA ALA A 627 23.90 11.94 -41.09
C ALA A 627 25.20 12.75 -40.98
N ASP A 628 25.60 13.38 -42.09
CA ASP A 628 26.81 14.21 -42.18
C ASP A 628 26.70 15.51 -41.36
#